data_AF-A0AB40ALN7-F1
#
_entry.id   AF-A0AB40ALN7-F1
#
_cell.length_a   1.000
_cell.length_b   1.000
_cell.length_c   1.000
_cell.angle_alpha   90.00
_cell.angle_beta   90.00
_cell.angle_gamma   90.00
#
_symmetry.space_group_name_H-M   'P 1'
#
loop_
_entity.id
_entity.type
_entity.pdbx_description
1 polymer ?
#
loop_
_entity_poly.entity_id
_entity_poly.type
_entity_poly.pdbx_seq_one_letter_code
_entity_poly.pdbx_strand_id
1 'polypeptide(L)'
;MGGIDCGILKLPCGLNIFVWLLLHNAVKTNEYHYRLNLGPQSPCSFCGLNNENVEHLFLSCWKSQMVWNLVSSAYGKAINLSQGIASGFWLQQEVSGNDLFAQSLIASTLWFLWKARCNKVFNNDQLVYSKVSQMAVGYVREFFYAPSPNLSKNFILYNFQFADSPILFTDAIFNDDTSMAGLSFIFSDFKANIICAGSSRSHVSSYVEAAASSLCFALQNEANGVRNVKTILCPCAELVRVVQTGDCMDDWRLNLQIEVIKGIMDTLLVPKILFVPSDWNRPARSLAIHGLNHHEISLFHHGRELPRWLMKTFNLSGLSF
;
A
#
# COMPACT_ATOMS: atom_id res chain seq x y z
N MET A 1 -15.59 -21.56 9.48
CA MET A 1 -14.39 -21.35 8.64
C MET A 1 -13.83 -20.00 9.02
N GLY A 2 -12.71 -19.97 9.76
CA GLY A 2 -12.15 -18.75 10.34
C GLY A 2 -11.64 -17.81 9.26
N GLY A 3 -12.06 -16.54 9.35
CA GLY A 3 -11.66 -15.49 8.42
C GLY A 3 -10.15 -15.34 8.39
N ILE A 4 -9.57 -15.50 7.21
CA ILE A 4 -8.16 -15.28 6.95
C ILE A 4 -8.00 -13.76 6.77
N ASP A 5 -7.55 -13.07 7.83
CA ASP A 5 -7.33 -11.62 7.83
C ASP A 5 -6.25 -11.22 6.81
N CYS A 6 -6.48 -10.12 6.09
CA CYS A 6 -5.62 -9.56 5.03
C CYS A 6 -4.19 -9.16 5.47
N GLY A 7 -3.79 -9.44 6.71
CA GLY A 7 -2.49 -9.07 7.31
C GLY A 7 -1.47 -10.21 7.43
N ILE A 8 -1.75 -11.41 6.90
CA ILE A 8 -0.91 -12.60 7.15
C ILE A 8 0.47 -12.51 6.52
N LEU A 9 0.62 -11.82 5.38
CA LEU A 9 1.92 -11.66 4.73
C LEU A 9 2.42 -10.23 4.92
N LYS A 10 3.65 -10.09 5.45
CA LYS A 10 4.38 -8.81 5.49
C LYS A 10 4.81 -8.43 4.07
N LEU A 11 3.85 -8.14 3.18
CA LEU A 11 4.04 -7.81 1.77
C LEU A 11 3.40 -6.46 1.44
N PRO A 12 3.79 -5.82 0.32
CA PRO A 12 3.16 -4.58 -0.13
C PRO A 12 1.63 -4.72 -0.32
N CYS A 13 0.89 -3.66 -0.03
CA CYS A 13 -0.58 -3.67 0.03
C CYS A 13 -1.26 -4.24 -1.24
N GLY A 14 -0.74 -3.90 -2.43
CA GLY A 14 -1.29 -4.43 -3.69
C GLY A 14 -1.18 -5.95 -3.81
N LEU A 15 -0.12 -6.54 -3.24
CA LEU A 15 0.07 -7.99 -3.22
C LEU A 15 -0.87 -8.66 -2.21
N ASN A 16 -1.10 -8.05 -1.05
CA ASN A 16 -2.08 -8.54 -0.07
C ASN A 16 -3.52 -8.49 -0.58
N ILE A 17 -3.91 -7.43 -1.30
CA ILE A 17 -5.23 -7.35 -1.95
C ILE A 17 -5.38 -8.46 -3.00
N PHE A 18 -4.34 -8.70 -3.80
CA PHE A 18 -4.38 -9.76 -4.79
C PHE A 18 -4.49 -11.15 -4.15
N VAL A 19 -3.73 -11.43 -3.10
CA VAL A 19 -3.83 -12.70 -2.34
C VAL A 19 -5.23 -12.86 -1.76
N TRP A 20 -5.81 -11.78 -1.21
CA TRP A 20 -7.20 -11.81 -0.74
C TRP A 20 -8.19 -12.16 -1.87
N LEU A 21 -8.05 -11.57 -3.05
CA LEU A 21 -8.88 -11.88 -4.21
C LEU A 21 -8.73 -13.34 -4.65
N LEU A 22 -7.51 -13.91 -4.58
CA LEU A 22 -7.28 -15.33 -4.88
C LEU A 22 -8.01 -16.24 -3.90
N LEU A 23 -7.88 -15.97 -2.60
CA LEU A 23 -8.52 -16.77 -1.55
C LEU A 23 -10.05 -16.74 -1.65
N HIS A 24 -10.62 -15.64 -2.12
CA HIS A 24 -12.07 -15.48 -2.31
C HIS A 24 -12.53 -15.89 -3.72
N ASN A 25 -11.65 -16.47 -4.55
CA ASN A 25 -11.92 -16.86 -5.93
C ASN A 25 -12.56 -15.70 -6.76
N ALA A 26 -12.08 -14.48 -6.50
CA ALA A 26 -12.58 -13.21 -7.04
C ALA A 26 -11.63 -12.58 -8.08
N VAL A 27 -10.59 -13.31 -8.47
CA VAL A 27 -9.70 -12.92 -9.57
C VAL A 27 -10.43 -13.08 -10.91
N LYS A 28 -10.30 -12.09 -11.80
CA LYS A 28 -11.03 -11.98 -13.08
C LYS A 28 -10.54 -12.93 -14.18
N THR A 29 -10.51 -14.24 -13.88
CA THR A 29 -10.23 -15.30 -14.86
C THR A 29 -11.39 -15.46 -15.86
N ASN A 30 -11.20 -16.23 -16.95
CA ASN A 30 -12.31 -16.49 -17.87
C ASN A 30 -13.44 -17.27 -17.19
N GLU A 31 -13.15 -18.18 -16.25
CA GLU A 31 -14.18 -18.81 -15.41
C GLU A 31 -14.95 -17.77 -14.58
N TYR A 32 -14.29 -16.75 -14.03
CA TYR A 32 -14.97 -15.69 -13.30
C TYR A 32 -15.96 -14.94 -14.20
N HIS A 33 -15.58 -14.58 -15.43
CA HIS A 33 -16.50 -13.96 -16.40
C HIS A 33 -17.64 -14.90 -16.81
N TYR A 34 -17.36 -16.18 -17.03
CA TYR A 34 -18.37 -17.19 -17.37
C TYR A 34 -19.41 -17.34 -16.26
N ARG A 35 -18.99 -17.42 -14.99
CA ARG A 35 -19.91 -17.50 -13.83
C ARG A 35 -20.83 -16.28 -13.70
N LEU A 36 -20.40 -15.13 -14.20
CA LEU A 36 -21.18 -13.90 -14.22
C LEU A 36 -22.02 -13.73 -15.51
N ASN A 37 -22.05 -14.73 -16.40
CA ASN A 37 -22.68 -14.67 -17.72
C ASN A 37 -22.17 -13.50 -18.59
N LEU A 38 -20.92 -13.07 -18.38
CA LEU A 38 -20.30 -11.96 -19.12
C LEU A 38 -19.57 -12.41 -20.40
N GLY A 39 -19.55 -13.72 -20.68
CA GLY A 39 -18.95 -14.28 -21.87
C GLY A 39 -18.94 -15.81 -21.85
N PRO A 40 -18.61 -16.45 -22.99
CA PRO A 40 -18.51 -17.91 -23.05
C PRO A 40 -17.31 -18.42 -22.24
N GLN A 41 -17.43 -19.66 -21.76
CA GLN A 41 -16.29 -20.35 -21.18
C GLN A 41 -15.16 -20.42 -22.23
N SER A 42 -14.00 -19.89 -21.85
CA SER A 42 -12.89 -19.69 -22.78
C SER A 42 -11.64 -20.43 -22.30
N PRO A 43 -10.79 -20.91 -23.24
CA PRO A 43 -9.57 -21.61 -22.89
C PRO A 43 -8.60 -20.68 -22.14
N CYS A 44 -7.64 -21.30 -21.45
CA CYS A 44 -6.58 -20.64 -20.72
C CYS A 44 -5.78 -19.69 -21.61
N SER A 45 -5.65 -18.44 -21.17
CA SER A 45 -4.94 -17.40 -21.92
C SER A 45 -3.45 -17.73 -22.12
N PHE A 46 -2.92 -18.65 -21.32
CA PHE A 46 -1.55 -19.14 -21.46
C PHE A 46 -1.45 -20.33 -22.42
N CYS A 47 -2.03 -21.49 -22.09
CA CYS A 47 -1.80 -22.71 -22.87
C CYS A 47 -2.78 -22.89 -24.03
N GLY A 48 -3.97 -22.28 -23.97
CA GLY A 48 -5.03 -22.46 -24.98
C GLY A 48 -5.68 -23.85 -25.00
N LEU A 49 -5.35 -24.75 -24.06
CA LEU A 49 -5.77 -26.16 -24.10
C LEU A 49 -6.97 -26.45 -23.19
N ASN A 50 -6.88 -26.08 -21.91
CA ASN A 50 -7.93 -26.30 -20.92
C ASN A 50 -8.67 -25.00 -20.61
N ASN A 51 -9.87 -25.09 -20.03
CA ASN A 51 -10.61 -23.90 -19.58
C ASN A 51 -9.85 -23.14 -18.49
N GLU A 52 -9.90 -21.80 -18.54
CA GLU A 52 -9.20 -20.97 -17.56
C GLU A 52 -9.97 -20.87 -16.24
N ASN A 53 -9.45 -21.49 -15.18
CA ASN A 53 -9.85 -21.23 -13.79
C ASN A 53 -8.61 -20.88 -12.96
N VAL A 54 -8.80 -20.51 -11.68
CA VAL A 54 -7.68 -20.12 -10.79
C VAL A 54 -6.66 -21.25 -10.66
N GLU A 55 -7.11 -22.46 -10.33
CA GLU A 55 -6.22 -23.61 -10.14
C GLU A 55 -5.44 -23.96 -11.41
N HIS A 56 -6.08 -23.91 -12.57
CA HIS A 56 -5.43 -24.14 -13.85
C HIS A 56 -4.45 -23.02 -14.20
N LEU A 57 -4.91 -21.77 -14.20
CA LEU A 57 -4.10 -20.63 -14.60
C LEU A 57 -2.80 -20.54 -13.79
N PHE A 58 -2.87 -20.79 -12.49
CA PHE A 58 -1.74 -20.57 -11.59
C PHE A 58 -0.96 -21.84 -11.23
N LEU A 59 -1.57 -23.04 -11.20
CA LEU A 59 -0.87 -24.28 -10.81
C LEU A 59 -0.76 -25.32 -11.93
N SER A 60 -1.87 -25.74 -12.54
CA SER A 60 -1.87 -26.92 -13.44
C SER A 60 -1.57 -26.59 -14.90
N CYS A 61 -1.57 -25.32 -15.29
CA CYS A 61 -1.13 -24.89 -16.61
C CYS A 61 0.37 -25.16 -16.77
N TRP A 62 0.74 -25.94 -17.78
CA TRP A 62 2.14 -26.31 -18.04
C TRP A 62 3.05 -25.08 -18.22
N LYS A 63 2.52 -23.96 -18.76
CA LYS A 63 3.26 -22.71 -18.89
C LYS A 63 3.55 -22.05 -17.54
N SER A 64 2.61 -22.11 -16.60
CA SER A 64 2.80 -21.63 -15.23
C SER A 64 3.74 -22.56 -14.45
N GLN A 65 3.68 -23.88 -14.70
CA GLN A 65 4.64 -24.84 -14.14
C GLN A 65 6.09 -24.55 -14.56
N MET A 66 6.32 -24.10 -15.79
CA MET A 66 7.66 -23.66 -16.22
C MET A 66 8.18 -22.50 -15.38
N VAL A 67 7.31 -21.54 -15.00
CA VAL A 67 7.67 -20.44 -14.10
C VAL A 67 7.97 -20.98 -12.70
N TRP A 68 7.13 -21.87 -12.16
CA TRP A 68 7.36 -22.48 -10.85
C TRP A 68 8.67 -23.27 -10.76
N ASN A 69 9.06 -23.96 -11.83
CA ASN A 69 10.33 -24.67 -11.90
C ASN A 69 11.51 -23.71 -11.81
N LEU A 70 11.46 -22.59 -12.54
CA LEU A 70 12.50 -21.55 -12.49
C LEU A 70 12.57 -20.87 -11.13
N VAL A 71 11.41 -20.55 -10.54
CA VAL A 71 11.33 -19.95 -9.19
C VAL A 71 11.86 -20.91 -8.12
N SER A 72 11.48 -22.18 -8.16
CA SER A 72 11.97 -23.21 -7.22
C SER A 72 13.48 -23.42 -7.36
N SER A 73 13.99 -23.42 -8.60
CA SER A 73 15.43 -23.46 -8.87
C SER A 73 16.16 -22.24 -8.30
N ALA A 74 15.61 -21.04 -8.48
CA ALA A 74 16.20 -19.80 -7.97
C ALA A 74 16.11 -19.66 -6.43
N TYR A 75 15.14 -20.31 -5.80
CA TYR A 75 14.97 -20.36 -4.35
C TYR A 75 15.82 -21.46 -3.68
N GLY A 76 16.17 -22.52 -4.42
CA GLY A 76 16.97 -23.64 -3.92
C GLY A 76 16.16 -24.68 -3.13
N LYS A 77 14.84 -24.57 -3.09
CA LYS A 77 13.91 -25.55 -2.51
C LYS A 77 12.69 -25.72 -3.39
N ALA A 78 12.08 -26.90 -3.37
CA ALA A 78 10.82 -27.14 -4.05
C ALA A 78 9.69 -26.38 -3.36
N ILE A 79 8.91 -25.62 -4.14
CA ILE A 79 7.70 -24.96 -3.66
C ILE A 79 6.52 -25.94 -3.79
N ASN A 80 5.90 -26.32 -2.68
CA ASN A 80 4.79 -27.27 -2.66
C ASN A 80 3.44 -26.54 -2.56
N LEU A 81 2.62 -26.64 -3.62
CA LEU A 81 1.25 -26.08 -3.68
C LEU A 81 0.21 -27.18 -3.91
N SER A 82 0.50 -28.41 -3.48
CA SER A 82 -0.31 -29.61 -3.72
C SER A 82 -1.75 -29.54 -3.20
N GLN A 83 -2.04 -28.67 -2.24
CA GLN A 83 -3.37 -28.48 -1.67
C GLN A 83 -4.20 -27.39 -2.38
N GLY A 84 -3.74 -26.88 -3.53
CA GLY A 84 -4.42 -25.83 -4.29
C GLY A 84 -4.22 -24.43 -3.72
N ILE A 85 -4.51 -23.40 -4.52
CA ILE A 85 -4.37 -22.00 -4.12
C ILE A 85 -5.53 -21.57 -3.23
N ALA A 86 -6.74 -22.01 -3.57
CA ALA A 86 -7.97 -21.59 -2.91
C ALA A 86 -8.06 -22.08 -1.46
N SER A 87 -7.34 -23.14 -1.10
CA SER A 87 -7.34 -23.68 0.25
C SER A 87 -6.63 -22.78 1.26
N GLY A 88 -5.79 -21.85 0.79
CA GLY A 88 -5.00 -20.98 1.66
C GLY A 88 -3.96 -21.73 2.50
N PHE A 89 -3.81 -23.05 2.35
CA PHE A 89 -2.86 -23.83 3.14
C PHE A 89 -1.42 -23.43 2.89
N TRP A 90 -1.09 -22.90 1.72
CA TRP A 90 0.23 -22.34 1.43
C TRP A 90 0.57 -21.08 2.25
N LEU A 91 -0.42 -20.45 2.89
CA LEU A 91 -0.22 -19.39 3.88
C LEU A 91 0.03 -19.93 5.29
N GLN A 92 -0.26 -21.22 5.52
CA GLN A 92 -0.27 -21.86 6.84
C GLN A 92 0.73 -23.02 6.98
N GLN A 93 1.19 -23.61 5.87
CA GLN A 93 2.28 -24.59 5.83
C GLN A 93 3.61 -23.86 5.62
N GLU A 94 4.69 -24.08 6.37
CA GLU A 94 5.00 -25.16 7.31
C GLU A 94 5.38 -24.65 8.71
N VAL A 95 4.65 -25.21 9.67
CA VAL A 95 4.92 -25.26 11.10
C VAL A 95 6.24 -26.01 11.32
N SER A 96 7.36 -25.30 11.27
CA SER A 96 8.66 -25.55 11.96
C SER A 96 9.74 -24.50 11.62
N GLY A 97 9.32 -23.33 11.11
CA GLY A 97 10.19 -22.19 10.84
C GLY A 97 9.47 -21.25 9.89
N ASN A 98 9.03 -20.09 10.37
CA ASN A 98 8.34 -19.05 9.59
C ASN A 98 9.20 -18.58 8.40
N ASP A 99 9.18 -19.32 7.28
CA ASP A 99 9.85 -18.91 6.05
C ASP A 99 8.98 -17.88 5.30
N LEU A 100 8.92 -16.68 5.87
CA LEU A 100 8.23 -15.53 5.30
C LEU A 100 8.71 -15.23 3.87
N PHE A 101 9.96 -15.58 3.55
CA PHE A 101 10.51 -15.43 2.22
C PHE A 101 9.82 -16.39 1.24
N ALA A 102 9.67 -17.67 1.60
CA ALA A 102 8.95 -18.65 0.78
C ALA A 102 7.50 -18.24 0.52
N GLN A 103 6.76 -17.82 1.56
CA GLN A 103 5.38 -17.37 1.42
C GLN A 103 5.27 -16.13 0.53
N SER A 104 6.20 -15.19 0.69
CA SER A 104 6.30 -13.98 -0.13
C SER A 104 6.63 -14.31 -1.58
N LEU A 105 7.49 -15.31 -1.81
CA LEU A 105 7.85 -15.80 -3.13
C LEU A 105 6.67 -16.47 -3.83
N ILE A 106 5.89 -17.26 -3.11
CA ILE A 106 4.65 -17.84 -3.62
C ILE A 106 3.68 -16.72 -4.04
N ALA A 107 3.38 -15.79 -3.15
CA ALA A 107 2.47 -14.68 -3.42
C ALA A 107 2.94 -13.81 -4.60
N SER A 108 4.23 -13.46 -4.63
CA SER A 108 4.84 -12.69 -5.71
C SER A 108 4.76 -13.42 -7.05
N THR A 109 5.03 -14.73 -7.07
CA THR A 109 4.95 -15.55 -8.29
C THR A 109 3.52 -15.59 -8.84
N LEU A 110 2.52 -15.77 -7.97
CA LEU A 110 1.11 -15.72 -8.35
C LEU A 110 0.74 -14.35 -8.94
N TRP A 111 1.23 -13.25 -8.35
CA TRP A 111 0.98 -11.90 -8.83
C TRP A 111 1.59 -11.63 -10.21
N PHE A 112 2.84 -12.01 -10.44
CA PHE A 112 3.48 -11.79 -11.74
C PHE A 112 2.93 -12.72 -12.83
N LEU A 113 2.47 -13.93 -12.48
CA LEU A 113 1.67 -14.75 -13.39
C LEU A 113 0.36 -14.05 -13.75
N TRP A 114 -0.34 -13.46 -12.77
CA TRP A 114 -1.57 -12.70 -13.04
C TRP A 114 -1.33 -11.49 -13.94
N LYS A 115 -0.28 -10.71 -13.67
CA LYS A 115 0.13 -9.57 -14.53
C LYS A 115 0.49 -10.02 -15.94
N ALA A 116 1.23 -11.11 -16.09
CA ALA A 116 1.57 -11.67 -17.40
C ALA A 116 0.32 -12.13 -18.16
N ARG A 117 -0.66 -12.74 -17.46
CA ARG A 117 -1.97 -13.08 -18.06
C ARG A 117 -2.70 -11.83 -18.51
N CYS A 118 -2.78 -10.79 -17.68
CA CYS A 118 -3.44 -9.54 -18.05
C CYS A 118 -2.78 -8.93 -19.30
N ASN A 119 -1.45 -8.87 -19.35
CA ASN A 119 -0.74 -8.37 -20.52
C ASN A 119 -0.99 -9.23 -21.77
N LYS A 120 -1.06 -10.56 -21.63
CA LYS A 120 -1.43 -11.44 -22.76
C LYS A 120 -2.83 -11.14 -23.29
N VAL A 121 -3.79 -10.87 -22.40
CA VAL A 121 -5.19 -10.59 -22.78
C VAL A 121 -5.35 -9.20 -23.38
N PHE A 122 -4.74 -8.17 -22.77
CA PHE A 122 -4.95 -6.77 -23.17
C PHE A 122 -3.97 -6.28 -24.24
N ASN A 123 -2.74 -6.80 -24.25
CA ASN A 123 -1.66 -6.33 -25.12
C ASN A 123 -1.14 -7.42 -26.07
N ASN A 124 -1.68 -8.64 -26.01
CA ASN A 124 -1.21 -9.82 -26.76
C ASN A 124 0.26 -10.21 -26.49
N ASP A 125 0.84 -9.76 -25.38
CA ASP A 125 2.22 -10.05 -24.97
C ASP A 125 2.45 -11.56 -24.77
N GLN A 126 3.60 -12.07 -25.21
CA GLN A 126 3.96 -13.46 -24.95
C GLN A 126 4.47 -13.65 -23.52
N LEU A 127 4.10 -14.78 -22.91
CA LEU A 127 4.63 -15.17 -21.62
C LEU A 127 6.11 -15.56 -21.76
N VAL A 128 6.99 -14.79 -21.14
CA VAL A 128 8.43 -15.09 -21.05
C VAL A 128 8.72 -15.62 -19.66
N TYR A 129 8.94 -16.94 -19.53
CA TYR A 129 9.05 -17.62 -18.25
C TYR A 129 10.16 -17.06 -17.36
N SER A 130 11.34 -16.84 -17.96
CA SER A 130 12.51 -16.27 -17.27
C SER A 130 12.23 -14.86 -16.74
N LYS A 131 11.56 -14.01 -17.52
CA LYS A 131 11.18 -12.65 -17.11
C LYS A 131 10.24 -12.69 -15.90
N VAL A 132 9.18 -13.49 -15.96
CA VAL A 132 8.22 -13.60 -14.85
C VAL A 132 8.90 -14.16 -13.60
N SER A 133 9.73 -15.19 -13.74
CA SER A 133 10.51 -15.75 -12.63
C SER A 133 11.48 -14.73 -12.02
N GLN A 134 12.22 -13.99 -12.85
CA GLN A 134 13.15 -12.96 -12.40
C GLN A 134 12.43 -11.81 -11.70
N MET A 135 11.28 -11.37 -12.22
CA MET A 135 10.47 -10.34 -11.57
C MET A 135 9.93 -10.84 -10.22
N ALA A 136 9.42 -12.07 -10.15
CA ALA A 136 8.90 -12.63 -8.91
C ALA A 136 9.97 -12.77 -7.83
N VAL A 137 11.13 -13.34 -8.18
CA VAL A 137 12.29 -13.50 -7.29
C VAL A 137 12.89 -12.15 -6.94
N GLY A 138 13.09 -11.27 -7.93
CA GLY A 138 13.66 -9.93 -7.78
C GLY A 138 12.82 -9.07 -6.85
N TYR A 139 11.50 -9.06 -7.03
CA TYR A 139 10.57 -8.31 -6.17
C TYR A 139 10.66 -8.72 -4.69
N VAL A 140 10.77 -10.03 -4.42
CA VAL A 140 10.93 -10.53 -3.05
C VAL A 140 12.35 -10.26 -2.55
N ARG A 141 13.37 -10.42 -3.39
CA ARG A 141 14.75 -10.11 -2.99
C ARG A 141 14.96 -8.63 -2.72
N GLU A 142 14.36 -7.74 -3.47
CA GLU A 142 14.36 -6.30 -3.18
C GLU A 142 13.63 -6.04 -1.86
N PHE A 143 12.50 -6.71 -1.62
CA PHE A 143 11.77 -6.54 -0.37
C PHE A 143 12.50 -7.08 0.88
N PHE A 144 13.24 -8.19 0.76
CA PHE A 144 13.94 -8.83 1.89
C PHE A 144 15.44 -8.50 2.00
N TYR A 145 16.11 -8.25 0.88
CA TYR A 145 17.56 -8.10 0.76
C TYR A 145 18.00 -6.80 0.08
N ALA A 146 17.11 -5.92 -0.38
CA ALA A 146 17.55 -4.55 -0.61
C ALA A 146 18.18 -4.09 0.72
N PRO A 147 19.35 -3.43 0.69
CA PRO A 147 19.87 -2.79 1.87
C PRO A 147 18.79 -1.81 2.30
N SER A 148 18.03 -2.21 3.31
CA SER A 148 17.30 -1.24 4.10
C SER A 148 18.39 -0.26 4.57
N PRO A 149 18.26 1.07 4.40
CA PRO A 149 18.91 1.92 5.38
C PRO A 149 18.43 1.37 6.72
N ASN A 150 19.33 0.86 7.56
CA ASN A 150 19.03 0.08 8.77
C ASN A 150 17.77 0.59 9.49
N LEU A 151 16.62 0.01 9.16
CA LEU A 151 15.34 0.25 9.79
C LEU A 151 14.72 -1.13 9.92
N SER A 152 15.37 -1.92 10.78
CA SER A 152 14.81 -3.17 11.26
C SER A 152 13.39 -2.90 11.76
N LYS A 153 12.52 -3.90 11.67
CA LYS A 153 11.14 -3.84 12.19
C LYS A 153 11.07 -3.65 13.73
N ASN A 154 12.23 -3.48 14.39
CA ASN A 154 12.39 -3.05 15.80
C ASN A 154 13.02 -1.64 15.95
N PHE A 155 13.50 -1.00 14.88
CA PHE A 155 14.19 0.30 14.92
C PHE A 155 13.26 1.52 14.88
N ILE A 156 11.99 1.37 14.45
CA ILE A 156 11.04 2.50 14.43
C ILE A 156 10.33 2.69 15.79
N LEU A 157 10.33 1.69 16.67
CA LEU A 157 9.77 1.86 18.01
C LEU A 157 10.84 2.17 19.08
N TYR A 158 12.06 1.61 18.97
CA TYR A 158 13.04 1.75 20.06
C TYR A 158 14.08 2.86 19.92
N ASN A 159 14.04 3.70 18.88
CA ASN A 159 15.02 4.79 18.74
C ASN A 159 14.46 6.15 18.30
N PHE A 160 13.15 6.32 18.18
CA PHE A 160 12.60 7.68 18.16
C PHE A 160 12.44 8.15 19.60
N GLN A 161 13.50 8.72 20.16
CA GLN A 161 13.29 9.85 21.06
C GLN A 161 12.65 10.94 20.20
N PHE A 162 11.33 10.90 20.04
CA PHE A 162 10.57 12.08 19.63
C PHE A 162 10.91 13.12 20.69
N ALA A 163 11.79 14.06 20.35
CA ALA A 163 12.31 15.01 21.30
C ALA A 163 11.19 15.95 21.74
N ASP A 164 10.37 15.58 22.73
CA ASP A 164 9.22 16.33 23.29
C ASP A 164 8.50 17.25 22.28
N SER A 165 8.38 16.79 21.02
CA SER A 165 8.01 17.62 19.87
C SER A 165 6.77 17.08 19.21
N PRO A 166 5.87 17.98 18.79
CA PRO A 166 4.67 17.57 18.10
C PRO A 166 4.92 16.88 16.75
N ILE A 167 3.98 15.98 16.40
CA ILE A 167 4.02 15.15 15.19
C ILE A 167 2.84 15.53 14.29
N LEU A 168 3.12 15.67 12.99
CA LEU A 168 2.09 15.90 11.98
C LEU A 168 1.85 14.63 11.17
N PHE A 169 0.61 14.14 11.20
CA PHE A 169 0.14 13.05 10.37
C PHE A 169 -0.61 13.63 9.17
N THR A 170 -0.31 13.16 7.97
CA THR A 170 -1.02 13.55 6.74
C THR A 170 -1.51 12.30 6.03
N ASP A 171 -2.68 12.34 5.42
CA ASP A 171 -3.19 11.26 4.55
C ASP A 171 -4.12 11.85 3.49
N ALA A 172 -4.28 11.13 2.39
CA ALA A 172 -5.22 11.48 1.34
C ALA A 172 -5.91 10.23 0.79
N ILE A 173 -7.12 10.43 0.27
CA ILE A 173 -7.83 9.41 -0.51
C ILE A 173 -8.19 10.03 -1.82
N PHE A 174 -7.98 9.30 -2.91
CA PHE A 174 -8.27 9.75 -4.26
C PHE A 174 -9.31 8.84 -4.89
N ASN A 175 -10.28 9.45 -5.58
CA ASN A 175 -11.29 8.77 -6.37
C ASN A 175 -11.08 9.16 -7.84
N ASP A 176 -10.49 8.24 -8.59
CA ASP A 176 -10.15 8.39 -10.01
C ASP A 176 -11.37 8.76 -10.87
N ASP A 177 -12.53 8.16 -10.60
CA ASP A 177 -13.76 8.36 -11.40
C ASP A 177 -14.27 9.81 -11.31
N THR A 178 -14.10 10.43 -10.14
CA THR A 178 -14.60 11.78 -9.87
C THR A 178 -13.51 12.84 -9.92
N SER A 179 -12.23 12.44 -10.04
CA SER A 179 -11.08 13.32 -9.85
C SER A 179 -11.13 14.11 -8.52
N MET A 180 -11.78 13.53 -7.50
CA MET A 180 -11.92 14.13 -6.18
C MET A 180 -11.02 13.43 -5.18
N ALA A 181 -10.41 14.21 -4.30
CA ALA A 181 -9.67 13.73 -3.16
C ALA A 181 -10.27 14.21 -1.84
N GLY A 182 -10.22 13.31 -0.86
CA GLY A 182 -10.36 13.65 0.55
C GLY A 182 -8.97 13.93 1.11
N LEU A 183 -8.81 15.11 1.70
CA LEU A 183 -7.58 15.58 2.32
C LEU A 183 -7.69 15.51 3.83
N SER A 184 -6.57 15.29 4.52
CA SER A 184 -6.54 15.24 5.97
C SER A 184 -5.19 15.59 6.57
N PHE A 185 -5.27 16.14 7.79
CA PHE A 185 -4.14 16.22 8.68
C PHE A 185 -4.56 15.99 10.13
N ILE A 186 -3.65 15.44 10.92
CA ILE A 186 -3.78 15.36 12.38
C ILE A 186 -2.49 15.85 12.98
N PHE A 187 -2.59 16.86 13.83
CA PHE A 187 -1.49 17.36 14.61
C PHE A 187 -1.61 16.84 16.03
N SER A 188 -0.58 16.14 16.51
CA SER A 188 -0.53 15.58 17.86
C SER A 188 0.62 16.13 18.67
N ASP A 189 0.45 16.17 19.99
CA ASP A 189 1.60 16.33 20.88
C ASP A 189 2.47 15.05 20.91
N PHE A 190 3.59 15.12 21.61
CA PHE A 190 4.51 13.99 21.79
C PHE A 190 3.93 12.84 22.62
N LYS A 191 2.80 13.07 23.32
CA LYS A 191 2.08 12.09 24.13
C LYS A 191 0.90 11.47 23.38
N ALA A 192 0.84 11.62 22.06
CA ALA A 192 -0.25 11.07 21.26
C ALA A 192 -1.63 11.67 21.59
N ASN A 193 -1.70 12.93 22.01
CA ASN A 193 -2.97 13.65 22.10
C ASN A 193 -3.16 14.51 20.86
N ILE A 194 -4.35 14.46 20.27
CA ILE A 194 -4.71 15.34 19.15
C ILE A 194 -4.80 16.78 19.65
N ILE A 195 -3.96 17.65 19.08
CA ILE A 195 -3.99 19.10 19.28
C ILE A 195 -4.99 19.73 18.30
N CYS A 196 -4.88 19.37 17.02
CA CYS A 196 -5.87 19.74 16.02
C CYS A 196 -5.91 18.72 14.89
N ALA A 197 -7.01 18.70 14.15
CA ALA A 197 -7.18 17.85 13.00
C ALA A 197 -8.04 18.58 11.97
N GLY A 198 -7.80 18.31 10.69
CA GLY A 198 -8.57 18.90 9.62
C GLY A 198 -8.89 17.89 8.54
N SER A 199 -10.07 18.02 7.95
CA SER A 199 -10.42 17.33 6.71
C SER A 199 -10.96 18.32 5.69
N SER A 200 -10.62 18.11 4.43
CA SER A 200 -11.13 18.91 3.32
C SER A 200 -11.35 18.03 2.11
N ARG A 201 -11.94 18.61 1.07
CA ARG A 201 -12.14 18.01 -0.23
C ARG A 201 -11.44 18.86 -1.28
N SER A 202 -10.77 18.23 -2.24
CA SER A 202 -10.12 18.94 -3.34
C SER A 202 -10.27 18.18 -4.65
N HIS A 203 -10.22 18.89 -5.77
CA HIS A 203 -10.14 18.28 -7.09
C HIS A 203 -8.66 18.09 -7.44
N VAL A 204 -8.28 16.88 -7.84
CA VAL A 204 -6.88 16.51 -8.15
C VAL A 204 -6.85 15.48 -9.28
N SER A 205 -5.69 15.32 -9.91
CA SER A 205 -5.47 14.43 -11.05
C SER A 205 -4.79 13.11 -10.70
N SER A 206 -4.20 13.00 -9.50
CA SER A 206 -3.52 11.79 -9.06
C SER A 206 -3.52 11.65 -7.54
N TYR A 207 -3.23 10.44 -7.06
CA TYR A 207 -3.01 10.19 -5.63
C TYR A 207 -1.79 10.94 -5.07
N VAL A 208 -0.72 11.11 -5.86
CA VAL A 208 0.47 11.86 -5.43
C VAL A 208 0.12 13.34 -5.24
N GLU A 209 -0.66 13.91 -6.14
CA GLU A 209 -1.20 15.27 -6.01
C GLU A 209 -2.16 15.38 -4.81
N ALA A 210 -2.99 14.36 -4.56
CA ALA A 210 -3.83 14.30 -3.36
C ALA A 210 -2.99 14.36 -2.07
N ALA A 211 -1.91 13.56 -2.01
CA ALA A 211 -1.00 13.55 -0.87
C ALA A 211 -0.26 14.89 -0.70
N ALA A 212 0.20 15.50 -1.79
CA ALA A 212 0.83 16.82 -1.78
C ALA A 212 -0.16 17.89 -1.31
N SER A 213 -1.41 17.84 -1.79
CA SER A 213 -2.49 18.74 -1.39
C SER A 213 -2.84 18.59 0.09
N SER A 214 -2.87 17.37 0.63
CA SER A 214 -3.05 17.13 2.07
C SER A 214 -1.94 17.76 2.90
N LEU A 215 -0.70 17.64 2.45
CA LEU A 215 0.44 18.24 3.13
C LEU A 215 0.39 19.77 3.06
N CYS A 216 0.09 20.36 1.89
CA CYS A 216 -0.15 21.79 1.74
C CYS A 216 -1.28 22.27 2.67
N PHE A 217 -2.40 21.55 2.71
CA PHE A 217 -3.53 21.86 3.59
C PHE A 217 -3.11 21.86 5.06
N ALA A 218 -2.29 20.90 5.48
CA ALA A 218 -1.74 20.84 6.83
C ALA A 218 -0.83 22.04 7.13
N LEU A 219 0.14 22.32 6.26
CA LEU A 219 1.13 23.40 6.42
C LEU A 219 0.49 24.80 6.36
N GLN A 220 -0.55 24.99 5.54
CA GLN A 220 -1.30 26.26 5.49
C GLN A 220 -2.11 26.50 6.77
N ASN A 221 -2.68 25.43 7.36
CA ASN A 221 -3.45 25.52 8.61
C ASN A 221 -2.55 25.54 9.86
N GLU A 222 -1.25 25.28 9.71
CA GLU A 222 -0.23 25.40 10.75
C GLU A 222 -0.11 26.85 11.30
N ALA A 223 -0.34 27.85 10.44
CA ALA A 223 -0.21 29.28 10.75
C ALA A 223 -1.03 29.75 11.98
N ASN A 224 -2.05 29.00 12.38
CA ASN A 224 -2.96 29.35 13.48
C ASN A 224 -2.60 28.76 14.85
N GLY A 225 -1.54 27.95 15.02
CA GLY A 225 -1.25 27.45 16.37
C GLY A 225 -0.05 26.53 16.57
N VAL A 226 0.78 26.31 15.55
CA VAL A 226 1.78 25.25 15.61
C VAL A 226 3.11 25.79 15.09
N ARG A 227 4.06 26.12 15.96
CA ARG A 227 5.35 26.70 15.55
C ARG A 227 6.53 25.72 15.67
N ASN A 228 6.28 24.42 15.81
CA ASN A 228 7.29 23.46 16.28
C ASN A 228 7.11 22.01 15.75
N VAL A 229 6.44 21.79 14.61
CA VAL A 229 6.39 20.43 14.02
C VAL A 229 7.80 20.04 13.59
N LYS A 230 8.33 18.94 14.15
CA LYS A 230 9.66 18.42 13.77
C LYS A 230 9.59 17.18 12.88
N THR A 231 8.44 16.51 12.85
CA THR A 231 8.25 15.24 12.14
C THR A 231 6.92 15.25 11.39
N ILE A 232 6.97 14.97 10.10
CA ILE A 232 5.80 14.76 9.24
C ILE A 232 5.75 13.29 8.86
N LEU A 233 4.61 12.66 9.06
CA LEU A 233 4.33 11.28 8.66
C LEU A 233 3.40 11.30 7.45
N CYS A 234 3.85 10.69 6.35
CA CYS A 234 3.14 10.65 5.08
C CYS A 234 3.12 9.21 4.52
N PRO A 235 1.97 8.68 4.10
CA PRO A 235 1.87 7.33 3.53
C PRO A 235 2.19 7.26 2.03
N CYS A 236 2.46 8.39 1.37
CA CYS A 236 2.81 8.43 -0.04
C CYS A 236 4.35 8.38 -0.20
N ALA A 237 4.89 7.18 -0.39
CA ALA A 237 6.34 6.96 -0.54
C ALA A 237 6.95 7.80 -1.68
N GLU A 238 6.22 7.97 -2.77
CA GLU A 238 6.66 8.74 -3.93
C GLU A 238 6.81 10.24 -3.62
N LEU A 239 5.83 10.83 -2.93
CA LEU A 239 5.93 12.21 -2.45
C LEU A 239 7.10 12.39 -1.47
N VAL A 240 7.22 11.48 -0.49
CA VAL A 240 8.34 11.51 0.48
C VAL A 240 9.68 11.47 -0.24
N ARG A 241 9.84 10.58 -1.22
CA ARG A 241 11.05 10.44 -2.03
C ARG A 241 11.38 11.76 -2.72
N VAL A 242 10.45 12.34 -3.47
CA VAL A 242 10.68 13.58 -4.24
C VAL A 242 11.01 14.78 -3.35
N VAL A 243 10.33 14.90 -2.21
CA VAL A 243 10.61 15.97 -1.25
C VAL A 243 12.03 15.84 -0.70
N GLN A 244 12.48 14.61 -0.41
CA GLN A 244 13.81 14.34 0.15
C GLN A 244 14.95 14.41 -0.88
N THR A 245 14.76 13.86 -2.08
CA THR A 245 15.82 13.74 -3.09
C THR A 245 15.99 14.99 -3.94
N GLY A 246 14.95 15.82 -4.03
CA GLY A 246 14.97 16.97 -4.94
C GLY A 246 14.56 16.65 -6.37
N ASP A 247 14.17 15.41 -6.66
CA ASP A 247 13.79 14.99 -8.02
C ASP A 247 12.56 15.75 -8.53
N CYS A 248 12.35 15.73 -9.84
CA CYS A 248 11.13 16.23 -10.48
C CYS A 248 10.21 15.08 -10.90
N MET A 249 8.92 15.40 -10.96
CA MET A 249 7.87 14.56 -11.54
C MET A 249 7.59 14.99 -12.98
N ASP A 250 6.94 14.12 -13.76
CA ASP A 250 6.52 14.46 -15.13
C ASP A 250 5.42 15.55 -15.16
N ASP A 251 4.66 15.69 -14.06
CA ASP A 251 3.62 16.71 -13.91
C ASP A 251 4.17 18.03 -13.35
N TRP A 252 4.16 19.07 -14.18
CA TRP A 252 4.63 20.41 -13.81
C TRP A 252 3.80 21.07 -12.69
N ARG A 253 2.49 20.79 -12.60
CA ARG A 253 1.63 21.36 -11.56
C ARG A 253 1.99 20.78 -10.20
N LEU A 254 2.24 19.48 -10.17
CA LEU A 254 2.71 18.78 -8.98
C LEU A 254 4.09 19.29 -8.56
N ASN A 255 5.01 19.51 -9.51
CA ASN A 255 6.32 20.11 -9.20
C ASN A 255 6.18 21.49 -8.53
N LEU A 256 5.27 22.35 -9.00
CA LEU A 256 5.01 23.66 -8.38
C LEU A 256 4.49 23.51 -6.93
N GLN A 257 3.57 22.57 -6.69
CA GLN A 257 3.10 22.29 -5.32
C GLN A 257 4.24 21.78 -4.42
N ILE A 258 5.12 20.94 -4.95
CA ILE A 258 6.26 20.40 -4.22
C ILE A 258 7.28 21.49 -3.89
N GLU A 259 7.53 22.44 -4.79
CA GLU A 259 8.36 23.60 -4.50
C GLU A 259 7.78 24.46 -3.37
N VAL A 260 6.46 24.67 -3.36
CA VAL A 260 5.78 25.37 -2.26
C VAL A 260 5.93 24.61 -0.94
N ILE A 261 5.74 23.29 -0.95
CA ILE A 261 5.94 22.43 0.24
C ILE A 261 7.37 22.58 0.75
N LYS A 262 8.39 22.45 -0.13
CA LYS A 262 9.80 22.59 0.23
C LYS A 262 10.09 23.98 0.80
N GLY A 263 9.61 25.04 0.14
CA GLY A 263 9.80 26.41 0.61
C GLY A 263 9.18 26.68 1.98
N ILE A 264 7.99 26.12 2.26
CA ILE A 264 7.37 26.19 3.58
C ILE A 264 8.16 25.38 4.61
N MET A 265 8.59 24.16 4.27
CA MET A 265 9.41 23.32 5.16
C MET A 265 10.76 23.97 5.51
N ASP A 266 11.39 24.66 4.56
CA ASP A 266 12.66 25.38 4.77
C ASP A 266 12.48 26.61 5.67
N THR A 267 11.35 27.33 5.55
CA THR A 267 11.05 28.48 6.41
C THR A 267 10.72 28.11 7.85
N LEU A 268 10.30 26.87 8.11
CA LEU A 268 9.92 26.37 9.43
C LEU A 268 11.09 25.79 10.27
N LEU A 269 12.34 25.86 9.79
CA LEU A 269 13.52 25.31 10.51
C LEU A 269 13.33 23.85 10.95
N VAL A 270 12.87 23.01 10.00
CA VAL A 270 12.78 21.53 10.01
C VAL A 270 11.43 20.94 10.42
N PRO A 271 10.80 20.25 9.45
CA PRO A 271 10.42 18.87 9.71
C PRO A 271 11.06 17.85 8.73
N LYS A 272 11.47 16.70 9.28
CA LYS A 272 11.75 15.51 8.45
C LYS A 272 10.40 14.93 8.00
N ILE A 273 10.21 14.81 6.69
CA ILE A 273 9.12 13.98 6.16
C ILE A 273 9.56 12.52 6.16
N LEU A 274 8.73 11.65 6.75
CA LEU A 274 8.99 10.22 6.90
C LEU A 274 7.83 9.44 6.28
N PHE A 275 8.19 8.37 5.57
CA PHE A 275 7.21 7.41 5.07
C PHE A 275 6.68 6.56 6.22
N VAL A 276 5.36 6.37 6.27
CA VAL A 276 4.70 5.42 7.17
C VAL A 276 3.72 4.51 6.40
N PRO A 277 3.59 3.23 6.76
CA PRO A 277 2.56 2.38 6.16
C PRO A 277 1.15 2.94 6.44
N SER A 278 0.24 2.86 5.47
CA SER A 278 -1.13 3.38 5.60
C SER A 278 -1.91 2.77 6.78
N ASP A 279 -1.56 1.56 7.22
CA ASP A 279 -2.14 0.93 8.42
C ASP A 279 -1.78 1.65 9.73
N TRP A 280 -0.63 2.31 9.78
CA TRP A 280 -0.17 3.05 10.95
C TRP A 280 -0.79 4.46 10.99
N ASN A 281 -1.33 4.90 9.85
CA ASN A 281 -1.95 6.20 9.67
C ASN A 281 -3.48 6.14 9.58
N ARG A 282 -4.09 5.06 10.08
CA ARG A 282 -5.55 4.82 10.07
C ARG A 282 -6.38 6.02 10.52
N PRO A 283 -6.01 6.80 11.55
CA PRO A 283 -6.82 7.94 11.96
C PRO A 283 -6.86 9.05 10.90
N ALA A 284 -5.71 9.41 10.33
CA ALA A 284 -5.65 10.40 9.26
C ALA A 284 -6.37 9.88 8.01
N ARG A 285 -6.22 8.59 7.68
CA ARG A 285 -7.00 7.96 6.61
C ARG A 285 -8.52 8.06 6.84
N SER A 286 -9.01 7.78 8.04
CA SER A 286 -10.44 7.92 8.38
C SER A 286 -10.91 9.36 8.23
N LEU A 287 -10.06 10.32 8.57
CA LEU A 287 -10.32 11.74 8.42
C LEU A 287 -10.32 12.18 6.95
N ALA A 288 -9.49 11.58 6.10
CA ALA A 288 -9.54 11.78 4.65
C ALA A 288 -10.83 11.23 4.04
N ILE A 289 -11.33 10.07 4.48
CA ILE A 289 -12.66 9.55 4.08
C ILE A 289 -13.74 10.57 4.46
N HIS A 290 -13.66 11.10 5.67
CA HIS A 290 -14.59 12.13 6.12
C HIS A 290 -14.54 13.37 5.20
N GLY A 291 -13.35 13.87 4.87
CA GLY A 291 -13.17 14.99 3.95
C GLY A 291 -13.69 14.71 2.54
N LEU A 292 -13.51 13.48 2.04
CA LEU A 292 -14.06 13.09 0.74
C LEU A 292 -15.60 13.12 0.73
N ASN A 293 -16.26 12.86 1.85
CA ASN A 293 -17.71 12.79 1.94
C ASN A 293 -18.38 14.12 2.30
N HIS A 294 -17.63 15.13 2.74
CA HIS A 294 -18.16 16.43 3.17
C HIS A 294 -17.64 17.55 2.26
N HIS A 295 -18.49 18.55 1.99
CA HIS A 295 -18.16 19.64 1.07
C HIS A 295 -17.44 20.81 1.75
N GLU A 296 -17.52 20.91 3.08
CA GLU A 296 -16.92 21.99 3.86
C GLU A 296 -15.63 21.56 4.55
N ILE A 297 -14.71 22.52 4.68
CA ILE A 297 -13.50 22.33 5.50
C ILE A 297 -13.95 22.09 6.94
N SER A 298 -13.58 20.93 7.48
CA SER A 298 -13.85 20.58 8.88
C SER A 298 -12.57 20.72 9.68
N LEU A 299 -12.56 21.60 10.69
CA LEU A 299 -11.45 21.79 11.62
C LEU A 299 -11.86 21.39 13.02
N PHE A 300 -10.98 20.63 13.67
CA PHE A 300 -11.16 20.10 15.02
C PHE A 300 -10.00 20.59 15.89
N HIS A 301 -10.27 21.08 17.10
CA HIS A 301 -9.26 21.61 18.01
C HIS A 301 -9.38 20.99 19.40
N HIS A 302 -8.24 20.85 20.08
CA HIS A 302 -8.16 20.41 21.46
C HIS A 302 -9.02 21.29 22.39
N GLY A 303 -9.78 20.66 23.29
CA GLY A 303 -10.70 21.35 24.20
C GLY A 303 -12.14 21.55 23.69
N ARG A 304 -12.45 21.15 22.44
CA ARG A 304 -13.82 20.95 21.95
C ARG A 304 -14.10 19.45 21.79
N GLU A 305 -15.36 19.04 21.80
CA GLU A 305 -15.72 17.62 21.61
C GLU A 305 -15.20 17.12 20.25
N LEU A 306 -14.12 16.33 20.29
CA LEU A 306 -13.64 15.58 19.13
C LEU A 306 -14.66 14.49 18.78
N PRO A 307 -14.91 14.24 17.49
CA PRO A 307 -15.86 13.20 17.11
C PRO A 307 -15.46 11.83 17.69
N ARG A 308 -16.42 11.13 18.31
CA ARG A 308 -16.16 9.84 18.96
C ARG A 308 -15.54 8.80 18.01
N TRP A 309 -15.84 8.88 16.72
CA TRP A 309 -15.25 8.00 15.71
C TRP A 309 -13.75 8.24 15.50
N LEU A 310 -13.30 9.50 15.53
CA LEU A 310 -11.89 9.88 15.39
C LEU A 310 -11.09 9.46 16.62
N MET A 311 -11.66 9.64 17.81
CA MET A 311 -11.05 9.23 19.09
C MET A 311 -10.89 7.71 19.20
N LYS A 312 -11.84 6.91 18.68
CA LYS A 312 -11.73 5.43 18.68
C LYS A 312 -10.61 4.92 17.78
N THR A 313 -10.33 5.61 16.69
CA THR A 313 -9.23 5.26 15.77
C THR A 313 -7.87 5.76 16.28
N PHE A 314 -7.84 6.89 16.97
CA PHE A 314 -6.62 7.49 17.53
C PHE A 314 -6.33 6.92 18.92
N ASN A 315 -6.00 5.63 18.98
CA ASN A 315 -5.54 5.02 20.23
C ASN A 315 -4.13 4.44 20.04
N LEU A 316 -3.12 5.26 20.33
CA LEU A 316 -1.71 4.85 20.30
C LEU A 316 -1.34 3.96 21.51
N SER A 317 -2.29 3.62 22.40
CA SER A 317 -2.06 2.73 23.54
C SER A 317 -1.74 1.27 23.16
N GLY A 318 -1.88 0.90 21.88
CA GLY A 318 -1.42 -0.38 21.33
C GLY A 318 0.01 -0.35 20.78
N LEU A 319 0.64 0.83 20.74
CA LEU A 319 2.07 0.98 20.52
C LEU A 319 2.71 0.99 21.90
N SER A 320 3.25 -0.14 22.34
CA SER A 320 4.18 -0.14 23.47
C SER A 320 5.39 0.72 23.07
N PHE A 321 5.47 1.90 23.67
CA PHE A 321 6.64 2.79 23.65
C PHE A 321 7.82 2.14 24.37
#